data_AF-A0A1B6NR87-F1
#
_entry.id   AF-A0A1B6NR87-F1
#
_cell.length_a   1.000
_cell.length_b   1.000
_cell.length_c   1.000
_cell.angle_alpha   90.00
_cell.angle_beta   90.00
_cell.angle_gamma   90.00
#
_symmetry.space_group_name_H-M   'P 1'
#
loop_
_entity.id
_entity.type
_entity.pdbx_description
1 polymer ?
#
loop_
_entity_poly.entity_id
_entity_poly.type
_entity_poly.pdbx_seq_one_letter_code
_entity_poly.pdbx_strand_id
1 'polypeptide(L)' 'VKTPVVEGDQVVIRNVMSMTLSVDHRVIDGAMGAQLLEAIVAHLENPIGMLA' A
#
# COMPACT_ATOMS: atom_id res chain seq x y z
N VAL A 1 -5.00 -2.11 13.54
CA VAL A 1 -4.47 -2.71 14.79
C VAL A 1 -3.16 -2.02 15.11
N LYS A 2 -2.80 -1.78 16.38
CA LYS A 2 -1.51 -1.18 16.72
C LYS A 2 -0.39 -2.20 16.46
N THR A 3 0.48 -1.89 15.51
CA THR A 3 1.53 -2.78 15.04
C THR A 3 2.89 -2.09 15.17
N PRO A 4 3.91 -2.75 15.76
CA PRO A 4 5.27 -2.21 15.77
C PRO A 4 5.88 -2.29 14.37
N VAL A 5 6.44 -1.18 13.89
CA VAL A 5 7.14 -1.06 12.60
C VAL A 5 8.48 -0.33 12.81
N VAL A 6 9.43 -0.55 11.90
CA VAL A 6 10.73 0.13 11.93
C VAL A 6 10.70 1.34 11.01
N GLU A 7 11.10 2.49 11.51
CA GLU A 7 11.22 3.74 10.75
C GLU A 7 12.50 4.47 11.18
N GLY A 8 13.41 4.72 10.24
CA GLY A 8 14.67 5.43 10.52
C GLY A 8 15.46 4.83 11.70
N ASP A 9 15.61 3.50 11.72
CA ASP A 9 16.27 2.71 12.77
C ASP A 9 15.57 2.69 14.15
N GLN A 10 14.33 3.20 14.26
CA GLN A 10 13.55 3.19 15.50
C GLN A 10 12.30 2.31 15.38
N VAL A 11 11.92 1.62 16.46
CA VAL A 11 10.67 0.87 16.54
C VAL A 11 9.55 1.81 16.99
N VAL A 12 8.56 2.04 16.13
CA VAL A 12 7.41 2.91 16.38
C VAL A 12 6.10 2.13 16.23
N ILE A 13 5.06 2.55 16.94
CA ILE A 13 3.73 1.94 16.81
C ILE A 13 2.94 2.68 15.73
N ARG A 14 2.44 1.95 14.73
CA ARG A 14 1.54 2.49 13.69
C ARG A 14 0.25 1.69 13.58
N ASN A 15 -0.76 2.31 12.96
CA ASN A 15 -1.97 1.62 12.55
C ASN A 15 -1.76 1.05 11.15
N VAL A 16 -1.54 -0.26 11.06
CA VAL A 16 -1.32 -0.95 9.78
C VAL A 16 -2.61 -1.64 9.35
N MET A 17 -2.90 -1.59 8.06
CA MET A 17 -4.00 -2.29 7.40
C MET A 17 -3.46 -3.21 6.31
N SER A 18 -4.10 -4.37 6.14
CA SER A 18 -3.81 -5.28 5.03
C SER A 18 -4.75 -4.99 3.87
N MET A 19 -4.25 -5.10 2.64
CA MET A 19 -5.02 -4.95 1.42
C MET A 19 -4.79 -6.14 0.50
N THR A 20 -5.88 -6.63 -0.09
CA THR A 20 -5.86 -7.73 -1.06
C THR A 20 -6.53 -7.25 -2.35
N LEU A 21 -5.86 -7.47 -3.47
CA LEU A 21 -6.39 -7.16 -4.80
C LEU A 21 -6.60 -8.45 -5.59
N SER A 22 -7.82 -8.66 -6.08
CA SER A 22 -8.14 -9.73 -7.01
C SER A 22 -8.12 -9.17 -8.43
N VAL A 23 -7.34 -9.78 -9.32
CA VAL A 23 -7.25 -9.37 -10.74
C VAL A 23 -7.54 -10.54 -11.67
N ASP A 24 -8.07 -10.24 -12.85
CA ASP A 24 -8.15 -11.23 -13.93
C ASP A 24 -6.77 -11.35 -14.59
N HIS A 25 -6.11 -12.49 -14.34
CA HIS A 25 -4.74 -12.74 -14.78
C HIS A 25 -4.56 -12.86 -16.30
N ARG A 26 -5.67 -12.98 -17.06
CA ARG A 26 -5.65 -12.99 -18.53
C ARG A 26 -5.41 -11.61 -19.12
N VAL A 27 -5.74 -10.57 -18.34
CA VAL A 27 -5.67 -9.16 -18.76
C VAL A 27 -4.59 -8.42 -17.99
N ILE A 28 -4.42 -8.73 -16.72
CA ILE A 28 -3.48 -8.07 -15.81
C ILE A 28 -2.43 -9.08 -15.35
N ASP A 29 -1.16 -8.80 -15.62
CA ASP A 29 -0.08 -9.58 -15.03
C ASP A 29 0.20 -9.17 -13.57
N GLY A 30 1.00 -9.98 -12.87
CA GLY A 30 1.31 -9.75 -11.46
C GLY A 30 2.12 -8.47 -11.22
N ALA A 31 2.94 -8.04 -12.17
CA ALA A 31 3.76 -6.84 -12.01
C ALA A 31 2.90 -5.58 -12.10
N MET A 32 2.01 -5.50 -13.10
CA MET A 32 1.06 -4.41 -13.25
C MET A 32 0.07 -4.37 -12.07
N GLY A 33 -0.39 -5.53 -11.59
CA GLY A 33 -1.22 -5.62 -10.39
C GLY A 33 -0.50 -5.09 -9.14
N ALA A 34 0.78 -5.42 -8.96
CA ALA A 34 1.59 -4.93 -7.85
C ALA A 34 1.81 -3.41 -7.93
N GLN A 35 2.12 -2.87 -9.11
CA GLN A 35 2.28 -1.43 -9.32
C GLN A 35 1.00 -0.66 -9.01
N LEU A 36 -0.16 -1.20 -9.41
CA LEU A 36 -1.45 -0.61 -9.08
C LEU A 36 -1.69 -0.61 -7.56
N LEU A 37 -1.42 -1.73 -6.89
CA LEU A 37 -1.58 -1.85 -5.45
C LEU A 37 -0.66 -0.87 -4.70
N GLU A 38 0.60 -0.74 -5.13
CA GLU A 38 1.57 0.20 -4.57
C GLU A 38 1.09 1.65 -4.73
N ALA A 39 0.59 2.02 -5.92
CA ALA A 39 0.00 3.34 -6.14
C ALA A 39 -1.18 3.59 -5.20
N ILE A 40 -2.09 2.62 -5.05
CA ILE A 40 -3.23 2.76 -4.13
C ILE A 40 -2.75 2.99 -2.69
N VAL A 41 -1.77 2.20 -2.22
CA VAL A 41 -1.20 2.35 -0.87
C VAL A 41 -0.60 3.74 -0.70
N ALA A 42 0.21 4.22 -1.65
CA ALA A 42 0.84 5.54 -1.58
C ALA A 42 -0.17 6.69 -1.46
N HIS A 43 -1.28 6.61 -2.20
CA HIS A 43 -2.34 7.62 -2.15
C HIS A 43 -3.17 7.54 -0.85
N LEU A 44 -3.36 6.35 -0.30
CA LEU A 44 -4.03 6.18 1.00
C LEU A 44 -3.16 6.69 2.16
N GLU A 45 -1.84 6.53 2.06
CA GLU A 45 -0.88 7.06 3.04
C GLU A 45 -0.68 8.58 2.90
N ASN A 46 -0.80 9.12 1.68
CA ASN A 46 -0.64 10.55 1.39
C ASN A 46 -1.79 11.10 0.53
N PRO A 47 -2.99 11.36 1.12
CA PRO A 47 -4.20 11.72 0.37
C PRO A 47 -4.10 13.00 -0.47
N ILE A 48 -3.22 13.92 -0.11
CA ILE A 48 -2.99 15.16 -0.87
C ILE A 48 -2.48 14.85 -2.28
N GLY A 49 -1.74 13.74 -2.46
CA GLY A 49 -1.27 13.29 -3.78
C GLY A 49 -2.41 12.93 -4.75
N MET A 50 -3.64 12.69 -4.26
CA MET A 50 -4.80 12.41 -5.13
C MET A 50 -5.45 13.67 -5.74
N LEU A 51 -5.18 14.85 -5.18
CA LEU A 51 -5.86 16.10 -5.54
C LEU A 51 -5.09 16.96 -6.56
N ALA A 52 -3.86 16.57 -6.91
CA ALA A 52 -2.97 17.31 -7.79
C ALA A 52 -2.99 16.76 -9.23
#